data_AF-A0A6H9V4T6-F1
#
_entry.id   AF-A0A6H9V4T6-F1
#
_cell.length_a   1.000
_cell.length_b   1.000
_cell.length_c   1.000
_cell.angle_alpha   90.00
_cell.angle_beta   90.00
_cell.angle_gamma   90.00
#
_symmetry.space_group_name_H-M   'P 1'
#
loop_
_entity.id
_entity.type
_entity.pdbx_description
1 polymer ?
#
loop_
_entity_poly.entity_id
_entity_poly.type
_entity_poly.pdbx_seq_one_letter_code
_entity_poly.pdbx_strand_id
1 'polypeptide(L)'
;MFLFLVVALAVVVAAVTLAVVGGGDGDGPLPEAAPERLQDPLPPDRPLDREDIDRLRFPLAARGYRMADVDDALSRLGAELAERDARIADLESALAGAQAAPHVSMEKPAPEDRQWRPQGEQQ
;
A
#
# COMPACT_ATOMS: atom_id res chain seq x y z
N MET A 1 24.29 -43.63 -38.26
CA MET A 1 23.73 -42.32 -38.68
C MET A 1 22.57 -41.90 -37.78
N PHE A 2 21.46 -42.67 -37.70
CA PHE A 2 20.29 -42.32 -36.86
C PHE A 2 20.60 -42.15 -35.36
N LEU A 3 21.32 -43.10 -34.74
CA LEU A 3 21.68 -43.01 -33.31
C LEU A 3 22.53 -41.77 -33.00
N PHE A 4 23.43 -41.38 -33.91
CA PHE A 4 24.21 -40.15 -33.75
C PHE A 4 23.34 -38.91 -33.76
N LEU A 5 22.30 -38.87 -34.61
CA LEU A 5 21.35 -37.77 -34.66
C LEU A 5 20.53 -37.69 -33.37
N VAL A 6 20.07 -38.84 -32.85
CA VAL A 6 19.33 -38.90 -31.58
C VAL A 6 20.20 -38.46 -30.41
N VAL A 7 21.45 -38.91 -30.34
CA VAL A 7 22.40 -38.50 -29.30
C VAL A 7 22.72 -37.00 -29.41
N ALA A 8 22.96 -36.50 -30.62
CA ALA A 8 23.20 -35.07 -30.83
C ALA A 8 21.99 -34.23 -30.41
N LEU A 9 20.79 -34.65 -30.76
CA LEU A 9 19.55 -33.99 -30.34
C LEU A 9 19.39 -34.02 -28.81
N ALA A 10 19.64 -35.17 -28.18
CA ALA A 10 19.57 -35.31 -26.72
C ALA A 10 20.56 -34.38 -26.02
N VAL A 11 21.78 -34.23 -26.55
CA VAL A 11 22.80 -33.31 -26.02
C VAL A 11 22.36 -31.85 -26.18
N VAL A 12 21.81 -31.47 -27.34
CA VAL A 12 21.31 -30.11 -27.58
C VAL A 12 20.15 -29.80 -26.64
N VAL A 13 19.18 -30.70 -26.52
CA VAL A 13 18.03 -30.53 -25.61
C VAL A 13 18.53 -30.43 -24.17
N ALA A 14 19.42 -31.32 -23.73
CA ALA A 14 20.00 -31.27 -22.39
C ALA A 14 20.72 -29.94 -22.13
N ALA A 15 21.54 -29.47 -23.08
CA ALA A 15 22.25 -28.20 -22.97
C ALA A 15 21.29 -27.00 -22.89
N VAL A 16 20.24 -26.96 -23.72
CA VAL A 16 19.22 -25.90 -23.68
C VAL A 16 18.45 -25.95 -22.36
N THR A 17 18.03 -27.13 -21.90
CA THR A 17 17.35 -27.27 -20.62
C THR A 17 18.24 -26.85 -19.46
N LEU A 18 19.53 -27.20 -19.48
CA LEU A 18 20.49 -26.78 -18.46
C LEU A 18 20.79 -25.28 -18.53
N ALA A 19 20.76 -24.66 -19.71
CA ALA A 19 20.90 -23.20 -19.82
C ALA A 19 19.67 -22.46 -19.26
N VAL A 20 18.48 -22.98 -19.52
CA VAL A 20 17.21 -22.41 -19.01
C VAL A 20 17.04 -22.65 -17.51
N VAL A 21 17.43 -23.82 -17.00
CA VAL A 21 17.31 -24.19 -15.58
C VAL A 21 18.51 -23.71 -14.75
N GLY A 22 19.72 -23.77 -15.33
CA GLY A 22 21.01 -23.45 -14.71
C GLY A 22 21.42 -21.98 -14.77
N GLY A 23 20.62 -21.11 -15.42
CA GLY A 23 20.68 -19.66 -15.16
C GLY A 23 20.37 -19.27 -13.70
N GLY A 24 20.07 -20.27 -12.86
CA GLY A 24 19.76 -20.28 -11.44
C GLY A 24 20.95 -20.31 -10.46
N ASP A 25 22.19 -20.58 -10.90
CA ASP A 25 23.39 -20.55 -10.03
C ASP A 25 24.55 -19.84 -10.75
N GLY A 26 24.74 -18.52 -10.60
CA GLY A 26 25.60 -18.01 -9.54
C GLY A 26 27.06 -17.79 -9.97
N ASP A 27 27.52 -18.34 -11.10
CA ASP A 27 28.94 -18.22 -11.50
C ASP A 27 29.16 -18.25 -13.04
N GLY A 28 28.59 -17.27 -13.75
CA GLY A 28 28.78 -17.10 -15.20
C GLY A 28 29.21 -15.68 -15.57
N PRO A 29 30.13 -15.47 -16.53
CA PRO A 29 30.77 -14.18 -16.82
C PRO A 29 29.92 -13.23 -17.67
N LEU A 30 28.59 -13.38 -17.64
CA LEU A 30 27.69 -12.49 -18.39
C LEU A 30 27.38 -11.27 -17.52
N PRO A 31 27.50 -10.05 -18.06
CA PRO A 31 27.21 -8.83 -17.31
C PRO A 31 25.75 -8.90 -16.86
N GLU A 32 25.53 -8.68 -15.56
CA GLU A 32 24.23 -8.54 -14.93
C GLU A 32 23.34 -7.69 -15.83
N ALA A 33 22.32 -8.30 -16.45
CA ALA A 33 21.38 -7.56 -17.28
C ALA A 33 20.81 -6.44 -16.40
N ALA A 34 20.96 -5.19 -16.84
CA ALA A 34 20.51 -4.04 -16.05
C ALA A 34 19.05 -4.27 -15.67
N PRO A 35 18.69 -4.19 -14.37
CA PRO A 35 17.35 -4.51 -13.93
C PRO A 35 16.37 -3.62 -14.69
N GLU A 36 15.45 -4.25 -15.40
CA GLU A 36 14.35 -3.54 -16.05
C GLU A 36 13.65 -2.70 -14.97
N ARG A 37 13.47 -1.40 -15.26
CA ARG A 37 12.81 -0.49 -14.33
C ARG A 37 11.30 -0.64 -14.44
N LEU A 38 10.59 -0.34 -13.35
CA LEU A 38 9.13 -0.25 -13.36
C LEU A 38 8.66 0.66 -14.49
N GLN A 39 7.65 0.21 -15.24
CA GLN A 39 7.08 1.02 -16.31
C GLN A 39 6.27 2.20 -15.78
N ASP A 40 5.62 2.04 -14.63
CA ASP A 40 4.89 3.11 -13.95
C ASP A 40 5.30 3.11 -12.47
N PRO A 41 6.30 3.92 -12.08
CA PRO A 41 6.80 3.94 -10.72
C PRO A 41 5.80 4.61 -9.78
N LEU A 42 5.75 4.10 -8.55
CA LEU A 42 4.91 4.67 -7.49
C LEU A 42 5.25 6.15 -7.26
N PRO A 43 4.25 7.01 -7.02
CA PRO A 43 4.48 8.44 -6.83
C PRO A 43 5.30 8.67 -5.54
N PRO A 44 6.45 9.38 -5.61
CA PRO A 44 7.31 9.60 -4.45
C PRO A 44 6.83 10.73 -3.53
N ASP A 45 5.98 11.61 -4.05
CA ASP A 45 5.68 12.91 -3.42
C ASP A 45 4.35 12.90 -2.65
N ARG A 46 3.58 11.81 -2.72
CA ARG A 46 2.28 11.67 -2.05
C ARG A 46 2.15 10.28 -1.40
N PRO A 47 1.31 10.14 -0.35
CA PRO A 47 0.90 8.83 0.14
C PRO A 47 0.30 8.00 -0.99
N LEU A 48 0.62 6.71 -0.98
CA LEU A 48 0.09 5.75 -1.96
C LEU A 48 -1.39 5.51 -1.68
N ASP A 49 -2.16 5.41 -2.75
CA ASP A 49 -3.54 4.94 -2.70
C ASP A 49 -3.65 3.51 -3.26
N ARG A 50 -4.85 2.93 -3.18
CA ARG A 50 -5.12 1.61 -3.73
C ARG A 50 -4.92 1.55 -5.25
N GLU A 51 -5.27 2.61 -5.96
CA GLU A 51 -5.21 2.65 -7.42
C GLU A 51 -3.76 2.64 -7.93
N ASP A 52 -2.84 3.27 -7.19
CA ASP A 52 -1.40 3.24 -7.45
C ASP A 52 -0.84 1.81 -7.37
N ILE A 53 -1.32 1.01 -6.41
CA ILE A 53 -0.91 -0.40 -6.26
C ILE A 53 -1.49 -1.24 -7.41
N ASP A 54 -2.76 -1.03 -7.78
CA ASP A 54 -3.42 -1.77 -8.86
C ASP A 54 -2.76 -1.52 -10.24
N ARG A 55 -2.21 -0.32 -10.44
CA ARG A 55 -1.47 0.08 -11.66
C ARG A 55 -0.02 -0.38 -11.69
N LEU A 56 0.52 -0.84 -10.57
CA LEU A 56 1.91 -1.26 -10.46
C LEU A 56 2.20 -2.47 -11.37
N ARG A 57 3.27 -2.38 -12.18
CA ARG A 57 3.70 -3.46 -13.07
C ARG A 57 5.19 -3.74 -12.89
N PHE A 58 5.48 -4.93 -12.38
CA PHE A 58 6.85 -5.40 -12.23
C PHE A 58 7.36 -6.03 -13.53
N PRO A 59 8.58 -5.71 -13.96
CA PRO A 59 9.22 -6.39 -15.07
C PRO A 59 9.54 -7.86 -14.73
N LEU A 60 9.60 -8.71 -15.75
CA LEU A 60 9.83 -10.14 -15.62
C LEU A 60 11.34 -10.42 -15.50
N ALA A 61 11.77 -10.98 -14.37
CA ALA A 61 13.15 -11.41 -14.17
C ALA A 61 13.29 -12.94 -14.27
N ALA A 62 14.38 -13.42 -14.89
CA ALA A 62 14.67 -14.85 -15.05
C ALA A 62 14.86 -15.62 -13.71
N ARG A 63 15.23 -14.90 -12.65
CA ARG A 63 15.10 -15.30 -11.24
C ARG A 63 14.24 -14.25 -10.55
N GLY A 64 13.03 -14.62 -10.13
CA GLY A 64 12.11 -13.69 -9.46
C GLY A 64 11.13 -14.43 -8.56
N TYR A 65 10.52 -13.69 -7.64
CA TYR A 65 9.35 -14.16 -6.92
C TYR A 65 8.25 -14.52 -7.93
N ARG A 66 7.43 -15.54 -7.61
CA ARG A 66 6.31 -15.90 -8.48
C ARG A 66 5.32 -14.74 -8.52
N MET A 67 4.97 -14.26 -9.72
CA MET A 67 4.06 -13.12 -9.85
C MET A 67 2.71 -13.35 -9.19
N ALA A 68 2.15 -14.56 -9.24
CA ALA A 68 0.90 -14.86 -8.54
C ALA A 68 0.98 -14.59 -7.03
N ASP A 69 2.06 -15.00 -6.37
CA ASP A 69 2.23 -14.81 -4.92
C ASP A 69 2.45 -13.31 -4.59
N VAL A 70 3.14 -12.58 -5.48
CA VAL A 70 3.36 -11.13 -5.35
C VAL A 70 2.05 -10.37 -5.57
N ASP A 71 1.29 -10.71 -6.61
CA ASP A 71 0.02 -10.09 -6.95
C ASP A 71 -1.03 -10.33 -5.86
N ASP A 72 -1.08 -11.53 -5.28
CA ASP A 72 -1.95 -11.85 -4.15
C ASP A 72 -1.58 -11.03 -2.90
N ALA A 73 -0.28 -10.91 -2.60
CA ALA A 73 0.20 -10.10 -1.48
C ALA A 73 -0.12 -8.60 -1.68
N LEU A 74 0.09 -8.07 -2.89
CA LEU A 74 -0.22 -6.67 -3.23
C LEU A 74 -1.72 -6.40 -3.20
N SER A 75 -2.54 -7.33 -3.70
CA SER A 75 -4.00 -7.22 -3.65
C SER A 75 -4.52 -7.14 -2.21
N ARG A 76 -3.95 -7.96 -1.32
CA ARG A 76 -4.27 -7.91 0.11
C ARG A 76 -3.83 -6.60 0.75
N LEU A 77 -2.60 -6.17 0.48
CA LEU A 77 -2.07 -4.90 1.00
C LEU A 77 -2.88 -3.69 0.52
N GLY A 78 -3.29 -3.67 -0.75
CA GLY A 78 -4.16 -2.61 -1.31
C GLY A 78 -5.54 -2.58 -0.67
N ALA A 79 -6.08 -3.74 -0.24
CA ALA A 79 -7.31 -3.80 0.53
C ALA A 79 -7.14 -3.24 1.94
N GLU A 80 -6.08 -3.63 2.64
CA GLU A 80 -5.78 -3.12 3.99
C GLU A 80 -5.49 -1.61 3.97
N LEU A 81 -4.84 -1.11 2.92
CA LEU A 81 -4.58 0.32 2.72
C LEU A 81 -5.89 1.10 2.56
N ALA A 82 -6.79 0.63 1.68
CA ALA A 82 -8.09 1.27 1.48
C ALA A 82 -8.95 1.32 2.75
N GLU A 83 -8.91 0.26 3.57
CA GLU A 83 -9.60 0.24 4.86
C GLU A 83 -9.02 1.28 5.84
N ARG A 84 -7.70 1.39 5.89
CA ARG A 84 -7.02 2.39 6.73
C ARG A 84 -7.33 3.81 6.29
N ASP A 85 -7.31 4.08 4.99
CA ASP A 85 -7.60 5.39 4.43
C ASP A 85 -9.04 5.82 4.72
N ALA A 86 -10.00 4.90 4.59
CA ALA A 86 -11.39 5.15 4.96
C ALA A 86 -11.51 5.50 6.45
N ARG A 87 -10.83 4.74 7.33
CA ARG A 87 -10.83 5.01 8.77
C ARG A 87 -10.20 6.35 9.12
N ILE A 88 -9.13 6.76 8.42
CA ILE A 88 -8.49 8.06 8.61
C ILE A 88 -9.48 9.16 8.19
N ALA A 89 -10.13 9.04 7.03
CA ALA A 89 -11.11 10.02 6.56
C ALA A 89 -12.28 10.20 7.54
N ASP A 90 -12.76 9.10 8.14
CA ASP A 90 -13.81 9.14 9.17
C ASP A 90 -13.34 9.88 10.43
N LEU A 91 -12.12 9.60 10.90
CA LEU A 91 -11.54 10.26 12.07
C LEU A 91 -11.29 11.75 11.84
N GLU A 92 -10.78 12.11 10.66
CA GLU A 92 -10.57 13.51 10.27
C GLU A 92 -11.90 14.27 10.17
N SER A 93 -12.94 13.63 9.63
CA SER A 93 -14.29 14.20 9.56
C SER A 93 -14.89 14.41 10.96
N ALA A 94 -14.73 13.45 11.86
CA ALA A 94 -15.17 13.57 13.25
C ALA A 94 -14.42 14.69 13.99
N LEU A 95 -13.11 14.79 13.78
CA LEU A 95 -12.28 15.84 14.36
C LEU A 95 -12.68 17.23 13.83
N ALA A 96 -12.88 17.37 12.52
CA ALA A 96 -13.35 18.60 11.91
C ALA A 96 -14.74 19.00 12.44
N GLY A 97 -15.65 18.03 12.60
CA GLY A 97 -16.97 18.25 13.21
C GLY A 97 -16.89 18.72 14.67
N ALA A 98 -15.98 18.16 15.46
CA ALA A 98 -15.76 18.57 16.84
C ALA A 98 -15.17 19.99 16.95
N GLN A 99 -14.30 20.38 16.01
CA GLN A 99 -13.72 21.73 15.95
C GLN A 99 -14.74 22.78 15.44
N ALA A 100 -15.65 22.38 14.56
CA ALA A 100 -16.70 23.25 14.02
C ALA A 100 -17.87 23.45 15.00
N ALA A 101 -18.07 22.51 15.95
CA ALA A 101 -19.00 22.73 17.05
C ALA A 101 -18.48 23.91 17.89
N PRO A 102 -19.22 25.02 18.02
CA PRO A 102 -18.79 26.11 18.88
C PRO A 102 -18.64 25.53 20.27
N HIS A 103 -17.49 25.75 20.91
CA HIS A 103 -17.28 25.48 22.33
C HIS A 103 -18.51 26.03 23.06
N VAL A 104 -19.47 25.15 23.39
CA VAL A 104 -20.61 25.49 24.21
C VAL A 104 -19.97 25.77 25.55
N SER A 105 -19.65 27.05 25.77
CA SER A 105 -19.31 27.56 27.09
C SER A 105 -20.32 26.93 28.01
N MET A 106 -19.84 26.05 28.88
CA MET A 106 -20.51 25.80 30.13
C MET A 106 -20.45 27.13 30.90
N GLU A 107 -21.19 28.13 30.43
CA GLU A 107 -21.62 29.28 31.20
C GLU A 107 -22.57 28.66 32.21
N LYS A 108 -21.97 28.15 33.29
CA LYS A 108 -22.63 27.78 34.53
C LYS A 108 -23.63 28.91 34.78
N PRO A 109 -24.96 28.66 34.74
CA PRO A 109 -25.91 29.71 35.02
C PRO A 109 -25.55 30.22 36.41
N ALA A 110 -25.07 31.46 36.48
CA ALA A 110 -24.76 32.10 37.73
C ALA A 110 -26.02 31.94 38.60
N PRO A 111 -25.89 31.42 39.84
CA PRO A 111 -27.05 31.36 40.71
C PRO A 111 -27.53 32.80 40.83
N GLU A 112 -28.71 33.09 40.28
CA GLU A 112 -29.35 34.38 40.42
C GLU A 112 -29.36 34.69 41.91
N ASP A 113 -28.51 35.66 42.27
CA ASP A 113 -28.51 36.28 43.57
C ASP A 113 -29.93 36.76 43.79
N ARG A 114 -30.64 35.99 44.60
CA ARG A 114 -31.98 36.24 45.08
C ARG A 114 -31.90 37.54 45.87
N GLN A 115 -31.91 38.64 45.14
CA GLN A 115 -31.80 39.99 45.62
C GLN A 115 -33.09 40.29 46.38
N TRP A 116 -33.08 39.86 47.64
CA TRP A 116 -34.03 40.22 48.67
C TRP A 116 -34.04 41.75 48.77
N ARG A 117 -35.01 42.37 48.10
CA ARG A 117 -35.36 43.78 48.27
C ARG A 117 -36.11 43.90 49.60
N PRO A 118 -35.65 44.72 50.56
CA PRO A 118 -36.48 45.07 51.70
C PRO A 118 -37.68 45.86 51.15
N GLN A 119 -38.89 45.36 51.36
CA GLN A 119 -40.09 46.17 51.18
C GLN A 119 -40.03 47.31 52.20
N GLY A 120 -40.21 48.54 51.71
CA GLY A 120 -40.40 49.73 52.53
C GLY A 120 -41.44 49.48 53.62
N GLU A 121 -41.24 50.03 54.81
CA GLU A 121 -41.73 51.38 55.09
C GLU A 121 -43.13 51.58 54.51
N GLN A 122 -44.15 51.05 55.19
CA GLN A 122 -45.45 51.68 55.25
C GLN A 122 -46.09 51.45 56.63
N GLN A 123 -46.00 52.54 57.42
CA GLN A 123 -46.84 52.96 58.55
C GLN A 123 -46.55 52.39 59.95
#